data_AF-A0AAE1NIK4-F1
#
_entry.id   AF-A0AAE1NIK4-F1
#
_cell.length_a   1.000
_cell.length_b   1.000
_cell.length_c   1.000
_cell.angle_alpha   90.00
_cell.angle_beta   90.00
_cell.angle_gamma   90.00
#
_symmetry.space_group_name_H-M   'P 1'
#
loop_
_entity.id
_entity.type
_entity.pdbx_description
1 polymer ?
#
loop_
_entity_poly.entity_id
_entity_poly.type
_entity_poly.pdbx_seq_one_letter_code
_entity_poly.pdbx_strand_id
1 'polypeptide(L)'
;MGDSVMAESLQKFEDSKITKEKTMKIRKRRELDVNYWYMEVHLEYKKEELPCEMTAELAQVLMRGAVSEMFGESTSSLPLDILKFDNVLFVCVVRVPSSAYAKVRAALTVGGGPVTMAGGLVSVSYWVSKASGCLLSLAGPERLIS
;
A
#
# COMPACT_ATOMS: atom_id res chain seq x y z
N MET A 1 -48.27 -43.69 -5.85
CA MET A 1 -47.04 -43.49 -5.04
C MET A 1 -45.92 -42.76 -5.81
N GLY A 2 -46.08 -42.41 -7.10
CA GLY A 2 -45.03 -41.71 -7.88
C GLY A 2 -45.04 -40.19 -7.79
N ASP A 3 -46.18 -39.56 -7.48
CA ASP A 3 -46.30 -38.10 -7.60
C ASP A 3 -45.73 -37.31 -6.42
N SER A 4 -45.64 -37.91 -5.22
CA SER A 4 -45.06 -37.21 -4.05
C SER A 4 -43.53 -37.13 -4.09
N VAL A 5 -42.87 -38.09 -4.76
CA VAL A 5 -41.41 -38.13 -4.88
C VAL A 5 -40.90 -37.03 -5.83
N MET A 6 -41.69 -36.68 -6.85
CA MET A 6 -41.38 -35.59 -7.76
C MET A 6 -41.55 -34.21 -7.09
N ALA A 7 -42.54 -34.05 -6.21
CA ALA A 7 -42.76 -32.81 -5.47
C ALA A 7 -41.61 -32.51 -4.48
N GLU A 8 -41.14 -33.51 -3.72
CA GLU A 8 -40.00 -33.32 -2.81
C GLU A 8 -38.69 -33.00 -3.55
N SER A 9 -38.52 -33.55 -4.75
CA SER A 9 -37.30 -33.33 -5.55
C SER A 9 -37.25 -31.91 -6.12
N LEU A 10 -38.41 -31.35 -6.49
CA LEU A 10 -38.52 -29.97 -6.96
C LEU A 10 -38.31 -28.97 -5.81
N GLN A 11 -38.87 -29.24 -4.63
CA GLN A 11 -38.69 -28.40 -3.44
C GLN A 11 -37.21 -28.29 -3.04
N LYS A 12 -36.49 -29.43 -2.99
CA LYS A 12 -35.05 -29.47 -2.69
C LYS A 12 -34.21 -28.70 -3.72
N PHE A 13 -34.64 -28.68 -4.98
CA PHE A 13 -33.92 -27.96 -6.04
C PHE A 13 -34.08 -26.44 -5.90
N GLU A 14 -35.27 -25.96 -5.55
CA GLU A 14 -35.54 -24.54 -5.29
C GLU A 14 -34.79 -24.04 -4.02
N ASP A 15 -34.82 -24.81 -2.94
CA ASP A 15 -34.10 -24.49 -1.71
C ASP A 15 -32.58 -24.41 -1.91
N SER A 16 -32.04 -25.28 -2.78
CA SER A 16 -30.61 -25.26 -3.13
C SER A 16 -30.21 -24.02 -3.95
N LYS A 17 -31.10 -23.50 -4.80
CA LYS A 17 -30.88 -22.25 -5.54
C LYS A 17 -30.89 -21.04 -4.61
N ILE A 18 -31.87 -20.97 -3.72
CA ILE A 18 -32.00 -19.87 -2.74
C ILE A 18 -30.78 -19.81 -1.82
N THR A 19 -30.26 -20.98 -1.41
CA THR A 19 -29.09 -21.07 -0.54
C THR A 19 -27.80 -20.65 -1.25
N LYS A 20 -27.61 -21.06 -2.51
CA LYS A 20 -26.47 -20.63 -3.35
C LYS A 20 -26.48 -19.13 -3.64
N GLU A 21 -27.65 -18.56 -3.87
CA GLU A 21 -27.78 -17.13 -4.15
C GLU A 21 -27.55 -16.27 -2.89
N LYS A 22 -28.01 -16.73 -1.72
CA LYS A 22 -27.71 -16.10 -0.43
C LYS A 22 -26.21 -16.18 -0.09
N THR A 23 -25.56 -17.33 -0.32
CA THR A 23 -24.11 -17.46 -0.09
C THR A 23 -23.27 -16.62 -1.07
N MET A 24 -23.70 -16.46 -2.32
CA MET A 24 -23.07 -15.51 -3.26
C MET A 24 -23.26 -14.04 -2.82
N LYS A 25 -24.46 -13.65 -2.37
CA LYS A 25 -24.73 -12.28 -1.89
C LYS A 25 -23.95 -11.93 -0.62
N ILE A 26 -23.67 -12.90 0.26
CA ILE A 26 -22.84 -12.70 1.45
C ILE A 26 -21.36 -12.57 1.08
N ARG A 27 -20.86 -13.35 0.11
CA ARG A 27 -19.47 -13.22 -0.39
C ARG A 27 -19.21 -11.89 -1.08
N LYS A 28 -20.19 -11.35 -1.81
CA LYS A 28 -20.07 -10.06 -2.52
C LYS A 28 -20.12 -8.82 -1.61
N ARG A 29 -20.41 -8.97 -0.31
CA ARG A 29 -20.58 -7.85 0.64
C ARG A 29 -19.33 -7.43 1.42
N ARG A 30 -18.16 -8.03 1.18
CA ARG A 30 -16.92 -7.69 1.92
C ARG A 30 -15.71 -7.48 1.02
N GLU A 31 -15.90 -7.01 -0.20
CA GLU A 31 -14.83 -6.26 -0.85
C GLU A 31 -14.72 -4.95 -0.07
N LEU A 32 -13.74 -4.88 0.83
CA LEU A 32 -13.34 -3.59 1.39
C LEU A 32 -12.83 -2.78 0.21
N ASP A 33 -13.54 -1.72 -0.15
CA ASP A 33 -13.02 -0.67 -1.03
C ASP A 33 -11.87 0.01 -0.28
N VAL A 34 -10.71 -0.62 -0.33
CA VAL A 34 -9.46 -0.07 0.17
C VAL A 34 -9.12 1.06 -0.79
N ASN A 35 -9.51 2.28 -0.44
CA ASN A 35 -9.19 3.47 -1.24
C ASN A 35 -7.70 3.85 -1.12
N TYR A 36 -7.05 3.46 -0.02
CA TYR A 36 -5.68 3.81 0.31
C TYR A 36 -4.90 2.62 0.85
N TRP A 37 -3.63 2.54 0.45
CA TRP A 37 -2.62 1.70 1.06
C TRP A 37 -1.69 2.53 1.92
N TYR A 38 -1.26 1.91 3.01
CA TYR A 38 -0.30 2.46 3.94
C TYR A 38 0.97 1.63 3.87
N MET A 39 2.11 2.29 3.82
CA MET A 39 3.42 1.65 3.75
C MET A 39 4.31 2.20 4.85
N GLU A 40 5.03 1.31 5.52
CA GLU A 40 6.15 1.67 6.38
C GLU A 40 7.40 1.63 5.51
N VAL A 41 8.00 2.80 5.30
CA VAL A 41 9.15 2.99 4.43
C VAL A 41 10.27 3.54 5.29
N HIS A 42 11.44 2.94 5.23
CA HIS A 42 12.60 3.55 5.83
C HIS A 42 13.50 4.11 4.73
N LEU A 43 14.20 5.16 5.13
CA LEU A 43 15.14 5.89 4.30
C LEU A 43 16.53 5.68 4.86
N GLU A 44 17.46 5.29 4.01
CA GLU A 44 18.87 5.28 4.33
C GLU A 44 19.58 6.28 3.42
N TYR A 45 20.40 7.13 4.04
CA TYR A 45 21.14 8.16 3.36
C TYR A 45 22.41 8.47 4.16
N LYS A 46 23.42 9.00 3.47
CA LYS A 46 24.62 9.46 4.15
C LYS A 46 24.39 10.87 4.69
N LYS A 47 24.45 11.00 6.01
CA LYS A 47 24.20 12.29 6.70
C LYS A 47 25.14 13.40 6.25
N GLU A 48 26.35 13.05 5.83
CA GLU A 48 27.37 13.96 5.30
C GLU A 48 27.00 14.58 3.95
N GLU A 49 26.12 13.93 3.19
CA GLU A 49 25.69 14.39 1.86
C GLU A 49 24.52 15.37 1.94
N LEU A 50 23.80 15.41 3.08
CA LEU A 50 22.66 16.32 3.26
C LEU A 50 23.09 17.66 3.87
N PRO A 51 22.77 18.80 3.23
CA PRO A 51 23.07 20.13 3.77
C PRO A 51 22.14 20.53 4.94
N CYS A 52 21.12 19.73 5.26
CA CYS A 52 20.12 20.01 6.29
C CYS A 52 19.65 18.72 6.97
N GLU A 53 18.97 18.85 8.11
CA GLU A 53 18.35 17.69 8.76
C GLU A 53 17.22 17.12 7.89
N MET A 54 17.10 15.79 7.86
CA MET A 54 16.00 15.14 7.15
C MET A 54 14.69 15.47 7.86
N THR A 55 13.78 16.13 7.14
CA THR A 55 12.41 16.42 7.59
C THR A 55 11.41 15.56 6.85
N ALA A 56 10.18 15.49 7.36
CA ALA A 56 9.09 14.78 6.69
C ALA A 56 8.83 15.36 5.29
N GLU A 57 8.86 16.69 5.15
CA GLU A 57 8.67 17.37 3.86
C GLU A 57 9.77 16.99 2.86
N LEU A 58 11.02 16.96 3.31
CA LEU A 58 12.14 16.57 2.45
C LEU A 58 12.04 15.10 2.02
N ALA A 59 11.70 14.20 2.94
CA ALA A 59 11.44 12.80 2.62
C ALA A 59 10.31 12.66 1.58
N GLN A 60 9.25 13.46 1.69
CA GLN A 60 8.14 13.48 0.74
C GLN A 60 8.60 13.94 -0.65
N VAL A 61 9.40 15.00 -0.74
CA VAL A 61 9.97 15.50 -1.99
C VAL A 61 10.88 14.46 -2.64
N LEU A 62 11.76 13.83 -1.86
CA LEU A 62 12.66 12.79 -2.33
C LEU A 62 11.89 11.60 -2.92
N MET A 63 10.86 11.11 -2.22
CA MET A 63 10.03 10.02 -2.73
C MET A 63 9.26 10.41 -4.01
N ARG A 64 8.74 11.64 -4.08
CA ARG A 64 8.08 12.14 -5.30
C ARG A 64 9.07 12.25 -6.47
N GLY A 65 10.31 12.63 -6.19
CA GLY A 65 11.41 12.64 -7.15
C GLY A 65 11.67 11.25 -7.73
N ALA A 66 11.84 10.24 -6.87
CA ALA A 66 12.04 8.85 -7.30
C ALA A 66 10.88 8.31 -8.16
N VAL A 67 9.63 8.64 -7.79
CA VAL A 67 8.45 8.30 -8.60
C VAL A 67 8.48 9.01 -9.95
N SER A 68 8.83 10.31 -9.97
CA SER A 68 8.92 11.12 -11.18
C SER A 68 9.98 10.60 -12.13
N GLU A 69 11.14 10.19 -11.62
CA GLU A 69 12.24 9.67 -12.43
C GLU A 69 11.87 8.36 -13.13
N MET A 70 11.16 7.47 -12.43
CA MET A 70 10.80 6.17 -12.98
C MET A 70 9.55 6.17 -13.86
N PHE A 71 8.53 6.95 -13.51
CA PHE A 71 7.21 6.89 -14.16
C PHE A 71 6.77 8.21 -14.79
N GLY A 72 7.61 9.24 -14.72
CA GLY A 72 7.34 10.57 -15.27
C GLY A 72 6.54 11.48 -14.33
N GLU A 73 6.54 12.78 -14.65
CA GLU A 73 5.97 13.85 -13.82
C GLU A 73 4.47 13.72 -13.59
N SER A 74 3.73 13.12 -14.52
CA SER A 74 2.28 12.87 -14.35
C SER A 74 1.96 11.95 -13.17
N THR A 75 2.93 11.14 -12.73
CA THR A 75 2.78 10.25 -11.57
C THR A 75 3.37 10.84 -10.30
N SER A 76 4.20 11.90 -10.38
CA SER A 76 4.72 12.58 -9.20
C SER A 76 3.67 13.47 -8.53
N SER A 77 2.64 13.88 -9.29
CA SER A 77 1.48 14.61 -8.77
C SER A 77 0.48 13.74 -8.00
N LEU A 78 0.73 12.42 -7.90
CA LEU A 78 -0.12 11.52 -7.12
C LEU A 78 -0.12 11.95 -5.64
N PRO A 79 -1.26 11.79 -4.92
CA PRO A 79 -1.33 12.15 -3.51
C PRO A 79 -0.53 11.13 -2.70
N LEU A 80 0.70 11.49 -2.37
CA LEU A 80 1.60 10.77 -1.49
C LEU A 80 1.73 11.60 -0.22
N ASP A 81 1.19 11.10 0.89
CA ASP A 81 1.19 11.81 2.17
C ASP A 81 2.03 11.05 3.20
N ILE A 82 2.83 11.76 3.99
CA ILE A 82 3.56 11.20 5.12
C ILE A 82 2.75 11.44 6.39
N LEU A 83 2.30 10.37 7.03
CA LEU A 83 1.46 10.40 8.23
C LEU A 83 2.28 10.47 9.51
N LYS A 84 3.44 9.83 9.51
CA LYS A 84 4.38 9.79 10.62
C LYS A 84 5.78 9.77 10.04
N PHE A 85 6.68 10.53 10.63
CA PHE A 85 8.09 10.49 10.33
C PHE A 85 8.88 10.44 11.64
N ASP A 86 9.81 9.51 11.71
CA ASP A 86 10.73 9.34 12.83
C ASP A 86 12.14 9.74 12.37
N ASN A 87 12.62 10.88 12.88
CA ASN A 87 13.94 11.42 12.50
C ASN A 87 15.10 10.59 13.06
N VAL A 88 14.87 9.73 14.06
CA VAL A 88 15.92 8.92 14.70
C VAL A 88 16.10 7.61 13.95
N LEU A 89 14.99 6.95 13.63
CA LEU A 89 14.98 5.66 12.93
C LEU A 89 14.88 5.79 11.40
N PHE A 90 14.69 7.01 10.91
CA PHE A 90 14.45 7.33 9.49
C PHE A 90 13.31 6.52 8.88
N VAL A 91 12.27 6.27 9.68
CA VAL A 91 11.08 5.52 9.26
C VAL A 91 9.93 6.49 9.05
N CYS A 92 9.20 6.29 7.97
CA CYS A 92 7.99 7.02 7.69
C CYS A 92 6.83 6.08 7.38
N VAL A 93 5.63 6.53 7.73
CA VAL A 93 4.39 5.90 7.30
C VAL A 93 3.81 6.72 6.16
N VAL A 94 3.76 6.13 4.97
CA VAL A 94 3.28 6.78 3.75
C VAL A 94 1.88 6.27 3.41
N ARG A 95 0.98 7.18 3.07
CA ARG A 95 -0.35 6.87 2.52
C ARG A 95 -0.37 7.15 1.02
N VAL A 96 -0.89 6.19 0.26
CA VAL A 96 -0.98 6.26 -1.21
C VAL A 96 -2.32 5.68 -1.67
N PRO A 97 -2.98 6.23 -2.71
CA PRO A 97 -4.15 5.60 -3.31
C PRO A 97 -3.85 4.20 -3.83
N SER A 98 -4.85 3.32 -3.80
CA SER A 98 -4.71 1.96 -4.32
C SER A 98 -4.33 1.88 -5.80
N SER A 99 -4.74 2.86 -6.60
CA SER A 99 -4.35 2.98 -8.01
C SER A 99 -2.86 3.28 -8.22
N ALA A 100 -2.22 3.93 -7.23
CA ALA A 100 -0.85 4.41 -7.29
C ALA A 100 0.12 3.53 -6.49
N TYR A 101 -0.38 2.70 -5.57
CA TYR A 101 0.42 1.88 -4.66
C TYR A 101 1.50 1.06 -5.38
N ALA A 102 1.15 0.34 -6.44
CA ALA A 102 2.11 -0.50 -7.17
C ALA A 102 3.24 0.32 -7.80
N LYS A 103 2.91 1.51 -8.35
CA LYS A 103 3.89 2.40 -8.96
C LYS A 103 4.81 3.01 -7.90
N VAL A 104 4.25 3.52 -6.81
CA VAL A 104 5.06 4.10 -5.73
C VAL A 104 5.95 3.03 -5.09
N ARG A 105 5.44 1.83 -4.83
CA ARG A 105 6.25 0.75 -4.27
C ARG A 105 7.40 0.35 -5.20
N ALA A 106 7.13 0.19 -6.50
CA ALA A 106 8.16 -0.09 -7.49
C ALA A 106 9.19 1.05 -7.57
N ALA A 107 8.72 2.30 -7.55
CA ALA A 107 9.56 3.49 -7.56
C ALA A 107 10.50 3.55 -6.36
N LEU A 108 10.01 3.29 -5.15
CA LEU A 108 10.84 3.31 -3.95
C LEU A 108 11.81 2.13 -3.91
N THR A 109 11.40 0.96 -4.41
CA THR A 109 12.28 -0.23 -4.43
C THR A 109 13.46 -0.06 -5.39
N VAL A 110 13.25 0.62 -6.52
CA VAL A 110 14.27 0.73 -7.59
C VAL A 110 14.93 2.11 -7.61
N GLY A 111 14.18 3.18 -7.29
CA GLY A 111 14.59 4.58 -7.35
C GLY A 111 15.53 5.00 -6.22
N GLY A 112 16.33 4.07 -5.69
CA GLY A 112 17.49 4.41 -4.89
C GLY A 112 18.57 4.95 -5.82
N GLY A 113 18.98 6.20 -5.62
CA GLY A 113 19.88 6.85 -6.56
C GLY A 113 20.37 8.21 -6.11
N PRO A 114 21.35 8.76 -6.84
CA PRO A 114 21.92 10.07 -6.55
C PRO A 114 20.93 11.18 -6.92
N VAL A 115 20.31 11.80 -5.92
CA VAL A 115 19.43 12.96 -6.08
C VAL A 115 20.26 14.22 -5.99
N THR A 116 20.14 15.09 -7.00
CA THR A 116 20.80 16.40 -7.00
C THR A 116 19.97 17.38 -6.16
N MET A 117 20.55 17.85 -5.06
CA MET A 117 20.00 18.93 -4.24
C MET A 117 20.88 20.17 -4.37
N ALA A 118 20.35 21.34 -4.00
CA ALA A 118 21.02 22.65 -4.15
C ALA A 118 22.37 22.80 -3.39
N GLY A 119 22.87 21.74 -2.75
CA GLY A 119 24.15 21.69 -2.05
C GLY A 119 24.98 20.41 -2.29
N GLY A 120 24.57 19.51 -3.20
CA GLY A 120 25.33 18.27 -3.45
C GLY A 120 24.52 17.12 -4.07
N LEU A 121 25.21 16.00 -4.27
CA LEU A 121 24.64 14.74 -4.72
C LEU A 121 24.35 13.87 -3.48
N VAL A 122 23.09 13.52 -3.26
CA VAL A 122 22.67 12.68 -2.13
C VAL A 122 22.25 11.32 -2.64
N SER A 123 22.95 10.27 -2.23
CA SER A 123 22.49 8.91 -2.46
C SER A 123 21.47 8.52 -1.39
N VAL A 124 20.21 8.35 -1.80
CA VAL A 124 19.14 7.87 -0.93
C VAL A 124 18.70 6.49 -1.38
N SER A 125 18.61 5.55 -0.45
CA SER A 125 17.98 4.24 -0.64
C SER A 125 16.70 4.17 0.18
N TYR A 126 15.70 3.47 -0.37
CA TYR A 126 14.43 3.26 0.32
C TYR A 126 14.20 1.77 0.49
N TRP A 127 13.62 1.39 1.63
CA TRP A 127 13.13 0.04 1.83
C TRP A 127 11.73 0.07 2.43
N VAL A 128 10.84 -0.75 1.88
CA VAL A 128 9.45 -0.89 2.37
C VAL A 128 9.40 -2.11 3.28
N SER A 129 9.27 -1.92 4.60
CA SER A 129 9.20 -3.04 5.56
C SER A 129 7.81 -3.66 5.57
N LYS A 130 6.77 -2.83 5.63
CA LYS A 130 5.37 -3.28 5.71
C LYS A 130 4.48 -2.50 4.76
N ALA A 131 3.41 -3.17 4.33
CA ALA A 131 2.33 -2.54 3.59
C ALA A 131 0.98 -3.14 4.01
N SER A 132 -0.03 -2.29 4.15
CA SER A 132 -1.36 -2.71 4.58
C SER A 132 -2.45 -1.76 4.05
N GLY A 133 -3.65 -2.28 3.82
CA GLY A 133 -4.84 -1.47 3.49
C GLY A 133 -5.45 -0.74 4.70
N CYS A 134 -4.96 -1.01 5.92
CA CYS A 134 -5.39 -0.30 7.13
C CYS A 134 -4.23 -0.06 8.11
N LEU A 135 -4.23 1.10 8.76
CA LEU A 135 -3.19 1.52 9.72
C LEU A 135 -3.09 0.58 10.93
N LEU A 136 -4.21 0.04 11.40
CA LEU A 136 -4.23 -0.86 12.55
C LEU A 136 -3.44 -2.15 12.28
N SER A 137 -3.52 -2.70 11.06
CA SER A 137 -2.73 -3.87 10.69
C SER A 137 -1.27 -3.54 10.39
N LEU A 138 -0.94 -2.28 10.09
CA LEU A 138 0.44 -1.83 9.90
C LEU A 138 1.16 -1.67 11.25
N ALA A 139 0.46 -1.16 12.26
CA ALA A 139 0.98 -0.94 13.62
C ALA A 139 1.23 -2.23 14.41
N GLY A 140 0.74 -3.37 13.93
CA GLY A 140 0.96 -4.67 14.56
C GLY A 140 2.44 -5.10 14.53
N PRO A 141 2.87 -5.95 15.48
CA PRO A 141 4.18 -6.58 15.42
C PRO A 141 4.32 -7.40 14.13
N GLU A 142 5.54 -7.46 13.60
CA GLU A 142 5.85 -8.41 12.53
C GLU A 142 5.54 -9.81 13.05
N ARG A 143 4.82 -10.61 12.27
CA ARG A 143 4.79 -12.04 12.52
C ARG A 143 6.19 -12.55 12.18
N LEU A 144 7.09 -12.52 13.16
CA LEU A 144 8.30 -13.32 13.16
C LEU A 144 7.82 -14.78 13.15
N ILE A 145 7.72 -15.36 11.96
CA ILE A 145 7.51 -16.79 11.81
C ILE A 145 8.88 -17.41 12.07
N SER A 146 9.16 -17.68 13.35
CA SER A 146 10.31 -18.49 13.78
C SER A 146 10.07 -19.96 13.50
#